data_AF-M3DIE1-F1
#
_entry.id   AF-M3DIE1-F1
#
_cell.length_a   1.000
_cell.length_b   1.000
_cell.length_c   1.000
_cell.angle_alpha   90.00
_cell.angle_beta   90.00
_cell.angle_gamma   90.00
#
_symmetry.space_group_name_H-M   'P 1'
#
loop_
_entity.id
_entity.type
_entity.pdbx_description
1 polymer ?
#
loop_
_entity_poly.entity_id
_entity_poly.type
_entity_poly.pdbx_seq_one_letter_code
_entity_poly.pdbx_strand_id
1 'polypeptide(L)'
;MESKRRPTYFNQWNPLLEVWDLWLKENQISALEACLGFVGSITEIDRIVIGVDSKEHLTEVLSACRSNRFLSIPENIYSNDENLILPFNWKI
;
A
#
# COMPACT_ATOMS: atom_id res chain seq x y z
N MET A 1 1.65 4.51 5.13
CA MET A 1 2.19 5.67 5.87
C MET A 1 1.27 6.86 5.65
N GLU A 2 0.87 7.58 6.70
CA GLU A 2 0.09 8.80 6.56
C GLU A 2 0.87 9.86 5.76
N SER A 3 0.18 10.60 4.90
CA SER A 3 0.77 11.63 4.04
C SER A 3 1.67 12.61 4.80
N LYS A 4 1.24 13.04 5.99
CA LYS A 4 1.97 13.99 6.86
C LYS A 4 3.25 13.43 7.49
N ARG A 5 3.41 12.11 7.53
CA ARG A 5 4.56 11.43 8.15
C ARG A 5 5.58 10.98 7.12
N ARG A 6 5.35 11.23 5.82
CA ARG A 6 6.27 10.78 4.78
C ARG A 6 7.57 11.59 4.83
N PRO A 7 8.74 10.92 4.81
CA PRO A 7 10.02 11.59 4.67
C PRO A 7 10.08 12.50 3.43
N THR A 8 10.77 13.62 3.53
CA THR A 8 10.96 14.58 2.42
C THR A 8 11.65 13.97 1.21
N TYR A 9 12.40 12.87 1.41
CA TYR A 9 12.94 12.03 0.35
C TYR A 9 11.88 11.68 -0.71
N PHE A 10 10.64 11.43 -0.30
CA PHE A 10 9.58 11.00 -1.21
C PHE A 10 8.91 12.15 -1.98
N ASN A 11 9.28 13.41 -1.74
CA ASN A 11 8.64 14.57 -2.36
C ASN A 11 8.69 14.55 -3.89
N GLN A 12 9.73 13.97 -4.48
CA GLN A 12 9.86 13.87 -5.94
C GLN A 12 8.79 12.99 -6.60
N TRP A 13 8.10 12.14 -5.82
CA TRP A 13 6.97 11.33 -6.29
C TRP A 13 5.62 11.81 -5.75
N ASN A 14 5.53 13.04 -5.25
CA ASN A 14 4.27 13.62 -4.77
C ASN A 14 3.11 13.47 -5.77
N PRO A 15 3.27 13.71 -7.09
CA PRO A 15 2.16 13.53 -8.02
C PRO A 15 1.55 12.12 -7.99
N LEU A 16 2.37 11.08 -7.86
CA LEU A 16 1.92 9.70 -7.72
C LEU A 16 1.30 9.45 -6.34
N LEU A 17 1.96 9.93 -5.28
CA LEU A 17 1.54 9.69 -3.91
C LEU A 17 0.29 10.48 -3.49
N GLU A 18 -0.03 11.57 -4.20
CA GLU A 18 -1.28 12.32 -4.08
C GLU A 18 -2.45 11.55 -4.67
N VAL A 19 -2.28 10.93 -5.85
CA VAL A 19 -3.27 10.01 -6.43
C VAL A 19 -3.55 8.86 -5.48
N TRP A 20 -2.50 8.29 -4.89
CA TRP A 20 -2.62 7.26 -3.85
C TRP A 20 -3.41 7.73 -2.62
N ASP A 21 -3.08 8.90 -2.05
CA ASP A 21 -3.79 9.42 -0.87
C ASP A 21 -5.26 9.70 -1.16
N LEU A 22 -5.56 10.27 -2.33
CA LEU A 22 -6.93 10.56 -2.76
C LEU A 22 -7.73 9.27 -2.89
N TRP A 23 -7.17 8.26 -3.57
CA TRP A 23 -7.85 6.98 -3.76
C TRP A 23 -8.13 6.26 -2.43
N LEU A 24 -7.18 6.24 -1.50
CA LEU A 24 -7.41 5.68 -0.15
C LEU A 24 -8.56 6.40 0.56
N LYS A 25 -8.58 7.74 0.49
CA LYS A 25 -9.57 8.59 1.15
C LYS A 25 -10.97 8.41 0.56
N GLU A 26 -11.08 8.41 -0.76
CA GLU A 26 -12.36 8.23 -1.47
C GLU A 26 -12.98 6.87 -1.20
N ASN A 27 -12.15 5.83 -1.10
CA ASN A 27 -12.60 4.47 -0.81
C ASN A 27 -12.73 4.16 0.70
N GLN A 28 -12.31 5.08 1.58
CA GLN A 28 -12.31 4.91 3.04
C GLN A 28 -11.63 3.61 3.48
N ILE A 29 -10.47 3.33 2.89
CA ILE A 29 -9.65 2.15 3.16
C ILE A 29 -8.31 2.54 3.74
N SER A 30 -7.77 1.66 4.57
CA SER A 30 -6.39 1.77 5.02
C SER A 30 -5.40 1.40 3.90
N ALA A 31 -4.16 1.89 4.02
CA ALA A 31 -3.08 1.47 3.14
C ALA A 31 -2.85 -0.05 3.17
N LEU A 32 -3.09 -0.70 4.33
CA LEU A 32 -2.94 -2.15 4.47
C LEU A 32 -4.03 -2.91 3.69
N GLU A 33 -5.29 -2.50 3.82
CA GLU A 33 -6.40 -3.06 3.04
C GLU A 33 -6.19 -2.89 1.54
N ALA A 34 -5.73 -1.72 1.11
CA ALA A 34 -5.40 -1.46 -0.28
C ALA A 34 -4.33 -2.43 -0.83
N CYS A 35 -3.19 -2.54 -0.14
CA CYS A 35 -2.10 -3.41 -0.58
C CYS A 35 -2.49 -4.88 -0.60
N LEU A 36 -3.18 -5.37 0.45
CA LEU A 36 -3.64 -6.76 0.52
C LEU A 36 -4.75 -7.05 -0.50
N GLY A 37 -5.66 -6.10 -0.70
CA GLY A 37 -6.72 -6.22 -1.70
C GLY A 37 -6.18 -6.26 -3.13
N PHE A 38 -5.13 -5.47 -3.43
CA PHE A 38 -4.45 -5.55 -4.72
C PHE A 38 -3.84 -6.94 -4.95
N VAL A 39 -3.00 -7.42 -4.03
CA VAL A 39 -2.35 -8.74 -4.19
C VAL A 39 -3.39 -9.86 -4.24
N GLY A 40 -4.43 -9.79 -3.42
CA GLY A 40 -5.53 -10.75 -3.41
C GLY A 40 -6.44 -10.70 -4.64
N SER A 41 -6.41 -9.61 -5.43
CA SER A 41 -7.15 -9.52 -6.70
C SER A 41 -6.48 -10.28 -7.85
N ILE A 42 -5.20 -10.65 -7.70
CA ILE A 42 -4.42 -11.36 -8.71
C ILE A 42 -4.68 -12.86 -8.56
N THR A 43 -5.47 -13.41 -9.47
CA THR A 43 -5.94 -14.81 -9.42
C THR A 43 -4.83 -15.86 -9.49
N GLU A 44 -3.67 -15.48 -10.03
CA GLU A 44 -2.48 -16.30 -10.20
C GLU A 44 -1.65 -16.42 -8.91
N ILE A 45 -1.97 -15.66 -7.87
CA ILE A 45 -1.30 -15.72 -6.57
C ILE A 45 -2.02 -16.72 -5.67
N ASP A 46 -1.41 -17.89 -5.45
CA ASP A 46 -1.98 -18.91 -4.57
C ASP A 46 -1.89 -18.55 -3.08
N ARG A 47 -0.82 -17.86 -2.67
CA ARG A 47 -0.51 -17.58 -1.26
C ARG A 47 0.25 -16.26 -1.09
N ILE A 48 -0.05 -15.56 0.00
CA ILE A 48 0.60 -14.32 0.41
C ILE A 48 1.38 -14.57 1.70
N VAL A 49 2.67 -14.22 1.73
CA VAL A 49 3.52 -14.31 2.93
C VAL A 49 3.68 -12.92 3.52
N ILE A 50 3.37 -12.77 4.81
CA ILE A 50 3.39 -11.48 5.51
C ILE A 50 4.28 -11.61 6.75
N GLY A 51 5.31 -10.76 6.83
CA GLY A 51 6.13 -10.60 8.03
C GLY A 51 5.50 -9.60 8.99
N VAL A 52 5.45 -9.93 10.27
CA VAL A 52 4.92 -9.07 11.34
C VAL A 52 5.88 -9.05 12.52
N ASP A 53 6.04 -7.89 13.16
CA ASP A 53 6.93 -7.69 14.31
C ASP A 53 6.19 -7.64 15.66
N SER A 54 4.84 -7.65 15.63
CA SER A 54 4.02 -7.56 16.83
C SER A 54 2.67 -8.27 16.66
N LYS A 55 2.01 -8.53 17.79
CA LYS A 55 0.66 -9.11 17.81
C LYS A 55 -0.37 -8.17 17.20
N GLU A 56 -0.17 -6.86 17.38
CA GLU A 56 -1.02 -5.80 16.86
C GLU A 56 -0.99 -5.83 15.33
N HIS A 57 0.19 -5.90 14.71
CA HIS A 57 0.34 -6.03 13.26
C HIS A 57 -0.36 -7.29 12.72
N LEU A 58 -0.23 -8.42 13.41
CA LEU A 58 -0.94 -9.64 13.01
C LEU A 58 -2.46 -9.45 13.06
N THR A 59 -2.97 -8.78 14.09
CA THR A 59 -4.41 -8.52 14.25
C THR A 59 -4.94 -7.60 13.15
N GLU A 60 -4.18 -6.56 12.79
CA GLU A 60 -4.51 -5.64 11.69
C GLU A 60 -4.50 -6.34 10.32
N VAL A 61 -3.52 -7.21 10.07
CA VAL A 61 -3.48 -8.02 8.84
C VAL A 61 -4.70 -8.93 8.76
N LEU A 62 -5.03 -9.63 9.84
CA LEU A 62 -6.18 -10.53 9.87
C LEU A 62 -7.51 -9.79 9.69
N SER A 63 -7.65 -8.57 10.23
CA SER A 63 -8.85 -7.77 10.02
C SER A 63 -8.96 -7.28 8.57
N ALA A 64 -7.85 -6.83 7.98
CA ALA A 64 -7.78 -6.40 6.59
C ALA A 64 -8.09 -7.54 5.61
N CYS A 65 -7.56 -8.75 5.82
CA CYS A 65 -7.86 -9.92 4.99
C CYS A 65 -9.33 -10.36 5.05
N ARG A 66 -10.04 -10.05 6.14
CA ARG A 66 -11.48 -10.36 6.28
C ARG A 66 -12.39 -9.27 5.70
N SER A 67 -11.82 -8.12 5.33
CA SER A 67 -12.55 -7.03 4.68
C SER A 67 -12.98 -7.51 3.30
N ASN A 68 -14.26 -7.86 3.15
CA ASN A 68 -14.82 -8.41 1.90
C ASN A 68 -15.11 -7.30 0.86
N ARG A 69 -14.29 -6.25 0.84
CA ARG A 69 -14.49 -5.06 0.00
C ARG A 69 -13.92 -5.31 -1.39
N PHE A 70 -14.78 -5.21 -2.40
CA PHE A 70 -14.35 -5.17 -3.79
C PHE A 70 -13.73 -3.80 -4.07
N LEU A 71 -12.44 -3.76 -4.35
CA LEU A 71 -11.70 -2.53 -4.63
C LEU A 71 -11.50 -2.40 -6.14
N SER A 72 -11.93 -1.26 -6.70
CA SER A 72 -11.49 -0.88 -8.04
C SER A 72 -10.05 -0.39 -7.93
N ILE A 73 -9.09 -1.27 -8.23
CA ILE A 73 -7.68 -0.93 -8.17
C ILE A 73 -7.35 0.04 -9.32
N PRO A 74 -6.71 1.19 -9.03
CA PRO A 74 -6.35 2.17 -10.04
C PRO A 74 -5.12 1.69 -10.83
N GLU A 75 -5.21 1.71 -12.16
CA GLU A 75 -4.12 1.28 -13.05
C GLU A 75 -2.94 2.25 -13.09
N ASN A 76 -3.14 3.49 -12.63
CA ASN A 76 -2.15 4.57 -12.69
C ASN A 76 -1.30 4.71 -11.43
N ILE A 77 -1.43 3.82 -10.45
CA ILE A 77 -0.58 3.81 -9.25
C ILE A 77 0.53 2.79 -9.42
N TYR A 78 1.55 3.17 -10.20
CA TYR A 78 2.79 2.43 -10.33
C TYR A 78 3.95 3.38 -10.60
N SER A 79 5.17 2.88 -10.46
CA SER A 79 6.39 3.58 -10.84
C SER A 79 7.38 2.58 -11.41
N ASN A 80 8.26 3.06 -12.28
CA ASN A 80 9.45 2.32 -12.74
C ASN A 80 10.75 2.92 -12.17
N ASP A 81 10.65 3.93 -11.30
CA ASP A 81 11.80 4.56 -10.67
C ASP A 81 12.33 3.69 -9.52
N GLU A 82 13.52 3.12 -9.71
CA GLU A 82 14.20 2.30 -8.72
C GLU A 82 14.46 3.02 -7.38
N ASN A 83 14.58 4.35 -7.39
CA ASN A 83 14.73 5.11 -6.15
C ASN A 83 13.44 5.13 -5.32
N LEU A 84 12.28 4.92 -5.93
CA LEU A 84 11.02 4.75 -5.21
C LEU A 84 10.82 3.29 -4.78
N ILE A 85 11.07 2.36 -5.69
CA ILE A 85 10.65 0.96 -5.55
C ILE A 85 11.59 0.18 -4.64
N LEU A 86 12.89 0.45 -4.73
CA LEU A 86 13.91 -0.35 -4.04
C LEU A 86 14.27 0.32 -2.71
N PRO A 87 13.93 -0.29 -1.55
CA PRO A 87 14.14 0.35 -0.25
C PRO A 87 15.61 0.64 0.06
N PHE A 88 16.57 -0.08 -0.54
CA PHE A 88 17.99 0.17 -0.35
C PHE A 88 18.46 1.53 -0.93
N ASN A 89 17.70 2.13 -1.84
CA ASN A 89 17.99 3.45 -2.41
C ASN A 89 17.43 4.61 -1.56
N TRP A 90 16.60 4.30 -0.56
CA TRP A 90 15.91 5.32 0.22
C TRP A 90 16.88 6.07 1.14
N LYS A 91 16.90 7.40 1.00
CA LYS A 91 17.69 8.30 1.87
C LYS A 91 16.78 8.89 2.94
N ILE A 92 16.29 8.03 3.83
CA ILE A 92 15.31 8.32 4.89
C ILE A 92 15.90 8.22 6.29
#